data_AF-U5S548-F1
#
_entry.id   AF-U5S548-F1
#
_cell.length_a   1.000
_cell.length_b   1.000
_cell.length_c   1.000
_cell.angle_alpha   90.00
_cell.angle_beta   90.00
_cell.angle_gamma   90.00
#
_symmetry.space_group_name_H-M   'P 1'
#
loop_
_entity.id
_entity.type
_entity.pdbx_description
1 polymer ?
#
loop_
_entity_poly.entity_id
_entity_poly.type
_entity_poly.pdbx_seq_one_letter_code
_entity_poly.pdbx_strand_id
1 'polypeptide(L)'
;STRKRAWWVKEVDEPTVEIDWSLMQRHYNYSTQSAAVVAAYPGLDKYNAMESTEKSSSDRLKDNEPGYQLRDMALSSANSGLRIATEAQKFGQIKVQTPEERGVPKWTGPTEEATVMLRAAMVFFGSADIATAAIDEHHQKIIGLTGENPSISYYDKQPPSTATKPVVFGKEPKFSYDEKTKITYLPNVPLYSVTYPV
;
A
#
# COMPACT_ATOMS: atom_id res chain seq x y z
N SER A 1 -11.84 -24.39 -12.95
CA SER A 1 -12.92 -24.08 -13.90
C SER A 1 -13.09 -22.57 -13.98
N THR A 2 -13.10 -22.01 -15.18
CA THR A 2 -13.40 -20.59 -15.40
C THR A 2 -14.91 -20.41 -15.29
N ARG A 3 -15.39 -19.85 -14.17
CA ARG A 3 -16.80 -19.44 -14.06
C ARG A 3 -17.07 -18.41 -15.14
N LYS A 4 -18.13 -18.60 -15.93
CA LYS A 4 -18.57 -17.60 -16.91
C LYS A 4 -18.93 -16.33 -16.16
N ARG A 5 -18.24 -15.22 -16.46
CA ARG A 5 -18.51 -13.93 -15.82
C ARG A 5 -19.92 -13.46 -16.19
N ALA A 6 -20.54 -12.68 -15.30
CA ALA A 6 -21.84 -12.09 -15.57
C ALA A 6 -21.78 -11.20 -16.82
N TRP A 7 -22.87 -11.09 -17.56
CA TRP A 7 -22.91 -10.45 -18.89
C TRP A 7 -22.50 -8.97 -18.89
N TRP A 8 -22.58 -8.29 -17.74
CA TRP A 8 -22.17 -6.89 -17.56
C TRP A 8 -20.69 -6.72 -17.22
N VAL A 9 -19.96 -7.80 -16.92
CA VAL A 9 -18.52 -7.73 -16.64
C VAL A 9 -17.77 -7.72 -17.95
N LYS A 10 -17.06 -6.63 -18.21
CA LYS A 10 -16.28 -6.41 -19.44
C LYS A 10 -14.80 -6.38 -19.12
N GLU A 11 -14.01 -6.77 -20.11
CA GLU A 11 -12.58 -6.48 -20.16
C GLU A 11 -12.40 -5.16 -20.90
N VAL A 12 -11.56 -4.28 -20.36
CA VAL A 12 -11.26 -2.97 -20.92
C VAL A 12 -9.76 -2.74 -20.82
N ASP A 13 -9.18 -2.17 -21.85
CA ASP A 13 -7.74 -1.87 -21.88
C ASP A 13 -7.39 -0.64 -21.03
N GLU A 14 -8.33 0.31 -20.94
CA GLU A 14 -8.17 1.58 -20.23
C GLU A 14 -9.30 1.76 -19.19
N PRO A 15 -9.08 2.54 -18.12
CA PRO A 15 -10.12 2.89 -17.16
C PRO A 15 -11.36 3.48 -17.87
N THR A 16 -12.56 3.06 -17.46
CA THR A 16 -13.82 3.58 -18.05
C THR A 16 -14.13 5.02 -17.66
N VAL A 17 -13.31 5.61 -16.78
CA VAL A 17 -13.36 7.01 -16.39
C VAL A 17 -12.28 7.77 -17.14
N GLU A 18 -12.62 8.94 -17.68
CA GLU A 18 -11.66 9.79 -18.36
C GLU A 18 -10.63 10.34 -17.36
N ILE A 19 -9.35 10.16 -17.67
CA ILE A 19 -8.22 10.67 -16.87
C ILE A 19 -7.40 11.59 -17.77
N ASP A 20 -7.24 12.84 -17.36
CA ASP A 20 -6.31 13.75 -18.02
C ASP A 20 -4.87 13.44 -17.58
N TRP A 21 -4.23 12.52 -18.29
CA TRP A 21 -2.85 12.11 -18.03
C TRP A 21 -1.82 13.24 -18.20
N SER A 22 -2.17 14.35 -18.86
CA SER A 22 -1.27 15.51 -19.00
C SER A 22 -1.15 16.31 -17.70
N LEU A 23 -2.20 16.31 -16.89
CA LEU A 23 -2.24 16.94 -15.57
C LEU A 23 -1.76 16.00 -14.46
N MET A 24 -1.85 14.69 -14.68
CA MET A 24 -1.42 13.69 -13.70
C MET A 24 0.10 13.72 -13.49
N GLN A 25 0.49 13.87 -12.22
CA GLN A 25 1.86 13.77 -11.76
C GLN A 25 1.94 12.85 -10.54
N ARG A 26 3.12 12.25 -10.35
CA ARG A 26 3.41 11.54 -9.10
C ARG A 26 3.29 12.52 -7.94
N HIS A 27 2.60 12.09 -6.89
CA HIS A 27 2.30 12.95 -5.75
C HIS A 27 2.89 12.37 -4.46
N TYR A 28 3.03 13.22 -3.44
CA TYR A 28 3.29 12.76 -2.09
C TYR A 28 2.04 12.04 -1.58
N ASN A 29 2.19 10.78 -1.16
CA ASN A 29 1.08 9.94 -0.70
C ASN A 29 0.31 10.56 0.49
N TYR A 30 0.93 11.49 1.21
CA TYR A 30 0.36 12.14 2.39
C TYR A 30 -0.30 13.49 2.14
N SER A 31 -0.40 13.93 0.88
CA SER A 31 -1.03 15.20 0.48
C SER A 31 -2.53 15.28 0.80
N THR A 32 -3.16 14.16 1.18
CA THR A 32 -4.60 14.09 1.45
C THR A 32 -4.97 13.67 2.87
N GLN A 33 -4.05 13.08 3.65
CA GLN A 33 -4.36 12.47 4.97
C GLN A 33 -3.20 12.49 5.99
N SER A 34 -2.44 13.59 6.11
CA SER A 34 -1.39 13.72 7.15
C SER A 34 -1.66 14.87 8.11
N ALA A 35 -1.49 14.62 9.41
CA ALA A 35 -1.54 15.63 10.46
C ALA A 35 -0.56 16.80 10.19
N ALA A 36 0.63 16.52 9.63
CA ALA A 36 1.59 17.57 9.26
C ALA A 36 1.04 18.49 8.16
N VAL A 37 0.39 17.91 7.14
CA VAL A 37 -0.25 18.68 6.05
C VAL A 37 -1.45 19.44 6.57
N VAL A 38 -2.31 18.80 7.38
CA VAL A 38 -3.46 19.49 7.98
C VAL A 38 -2.97 20.65 8.84
N ALA A 39 -1.99 20.45 9.72
CA ALA A 39 -1.44 21.49 10.61
C ALA A 39 -0.76 22.64 9.84
N ALA A 40 -0.25 22.41 8.63
CA ALA A 40 0.34 23.46 7.80
C ALA A 40 -0.68 24.54 7.36
N TYR A 41 -1.98 24.23 7.32
CA TYR A 41 -3.02 25.21 6.93
C TYR A 41 -3.49 26.14 8.07
N PRO A 42 -3.98 25.64 9.23
CA PRO A 42 -4.43 26.48 10.33
C PRO A 42 -3.29 26.84 11.31
N GLY A 43 -2.13 26.20 11.20
CA GLY A 43 -1.04 26.27 12.18
C GLY A 43 -1.17 25.21 13.29
N LEU A 44 -0.04 24.86 13.90
CA LEU A 44 0.04 23.80 14.93
C LEU A 44 -0.85 24.08 16.14
N ASP A 45 -0.90 25.32 16.62
CA ASP A 45 -1.72 25.68 17.80
C ASP A 45 -3.22 25.44 17.55
N LYS A 46 -3.72 25.85 16.38
CA LYS A 46 -5.13 25.62 16.02
C LYS A 46 -5.41 24.14 15.79
N TYR A 47 -4.47 23.41 15.18
CA TYR A 47 -4.59 21.96 15.03
C TYR A 47 -4.72 21.26 16.40
N ASN A 48 -3.81 21.55 17.33
CA ASN A 48 -3.83 20.96 18.67
C ASN A 48 -5.07 21.39 19.47
N ALA A 49 -5.55 22.63 19.28
CA ALA A 49 -6.76 23.10 19.93
C ALA A 49 -8.00 22.28 19.50
N MET A 50 -8.11 21.91 18.21
CA MET A 50 -9.19 21.04 17.73
C MET A 50 -9.17 19.68 18.43
N GLU A 51 -8.00 19.05 18.54
CA GLU A 51 -7.81 17.75 19.20
C GLU A 51 -8.13 17.81 20.71
N SER A 52 -7.77 18.91 21.37
CA SER A 52 -7.97 19.08 22.83
C SER A 52 -9.43 19.19 23.28
N THR A 53 -10.37 19.39 22.36
CA THR A 53 -11.81 19.49 22.69
C THR A 53 -12.49 18.13 22.88
N GLU A 54 -11.82 17.04 22.48
CA GLU A 54 -12.36 15.71 22.55
C GLU A 54 -11.92 14.96 23.82
N LYS A 55 -12.84 14.19 24.41
CA LYS A 55 -12.45 13.22 25.46
C LYS A 55 -11.45 12.23 24.87
N SER A 56 -10.36 11.95 25.60
CA SER A 56 -9.39 10.95 25.20
C SER A 56 -10.04 9.55 25.09
N SER A 57 -9.56 8.69 24.20
CA SER A 57 -10.04 7.30 24.11
C SER A 57 -9.94 6.54 25.44
N SER A 58 -8.95 6.88 26.29
CA SER A 58 -8.81 6.29 27.62
C SER A 58 -9.93 6.72 28.57
N ASP A 59 -10.32 8.00 28.53
CA ASP A 59 -11.41 8.49 29.38
C ASP A 59 -12.77 8.01 28.89
N ARG A 60 -13.00 7.97 27.57
CA ARG A 60 -14.21 7.35 26.98
C ARG A 60 -14.35 5.87 27.36
N LEU A 61 -13.23 5.14 27.44
CA LEU A 61 -13.19 3.76 27.92
C LEU A 61 -13.55 3.65 29.40
N LYS A 62 -13.00 4.52 30.26
CA LYS A 62 -13.36 4.56 31.69
C LYS A 62 -14.84 4.90 31.91
N ASP A 63 -15.38 5.78 31.07
CA ASP A 63 -16.78 6.18 31.07
C ASP A 63 -17.72 5.12 30.46
N ASN A 64 -17.16 4.03 29.92
CA ASN A 64 -17.90 2.94 29.26
C ASN A 64 -18.80 3.44 28.11
N GLU A 65 -18.34 4.45 27.39
CA GLU A 65 -19.06 5.06 26.27
C GLU A 65 -19.25 4.04 25.13
N PRO A 66 -20.45 3.92 24.51
CA PRO A 66 -20.68 3.02 23.39
C PRO A 66 -19.66 3.24 22.25
N GLY A 67 -19.01 2.16 21.79
CA GLY A 67 -17.94 2.22 20.78
C GLY A 67 -16.53 2.33 21.38
N TYR A 68 -16.40 2.64 22.68
CA TYR A 68 -15.14 2.69 23.42
C TYR A 68 -15.12 1.68 24.59
N GLN A 69 -16.09 0.78 24.68
CA GLN A 69 -16.14 -0.19 25.78
C GLN A 69 -14.97 -1.17 25.68
N LEU A 70 -14.62 -1.81 26.81
CA LEU A 70 -13.49 -2.74 26.84
C LEU A 70 -13.62 -3.85 25.77
N ARG A 71 -14.85 -4.35 25.54
CA ARG A 71 -15.12 -5.36 24.51
C ARG A 71 -14.96 -4.82 23.08
N ASP A 72 -15.33 -3.57 22.84
CA ASP A 72 -15.22 -2.91 21.52
C ASP A 72 -13.73 -2.71 21.20
N MET A 73 -12.97 -2.22 22.18
CA MET A 73 -11.52 -2.06 22.10
C MET A 73 -10.80 -3.41 21.95
N ALA A 74 -11.24 -4.47 22.65
CA ALA A 74 -10.67 -5.80 22.52
C ALA A 74 -10.89 -6.38 21.12
N LEU A 75 -12.11 -6.26 20.58
CA LEU A 75 -12.43 -6.69 19.22
C LEU A 75 -11.62 -5.91 18.18
N SER A 76 -11.55 -4.58 18.31
CA SER A 76 -10.74 -3.73 17.44
C SER A 76 -9.25 -4.08 17.52
N SER A 77 -8.73 -4.35 18.72
CA SER A 77 -7.32 -4.68 18.94
C SER A 77 -6.96 -6.08 18.41
N ALA A 78 -7.90 -7.03 18.46
CA ALA A 78 -7.70 -8.37 17.90
C ALA A 78 -7.40 -8.33 16.38
N ASN A 79 -7.93 -7.34 15.66
CA ASN A 79 -7.64 -7.13 14.24
C ASN A 79 -6.17 -6.75 13.95
N SER A 80 -5.45 -6.19 14.92
CA SER A 80 -4.06 -5.74 14.73
C SER A 80 -3.02 -6.87 14.80
N GLY A 81 -3.38 -8.05 15.32
CA GLY A 81 -2.43 -9.14 15.58
C GLY A 81 -1.80 -9.79 14.34
N LEU A 82 -2.36 -9.58 13.15
CA LEU A 82 -1.86 -10.18 11.89
C LEU A 82 -0.95 -9.24 11.07
N ARG A 83 -0.70 -8.02 11.55
CA ARG A 83 0.15 -7.03 10.85
C ARG A 83 1.62 -7.21 11.18
N ILE A 84 2.26 -8.26 10.64
CA ILE A 84 3.72 -8.39 10.65
C ILE A 84 4.24 -8.25 9.22
N ALA A 85 4.41 -7.00 8.79
CA ALA A 85 5.24 -6.65 7.65
C ALA A 85 6.48 -5.90 8.18
N THR A 86 7.56 -6.63 8.40
CA THR A 86 8.86 -6.10 8.79
C THR A 86 9.62 -5.59 7.57
N GLU A 87 10.62 -4.73 7.78
CA GLU A 87 11.52 -4.31 6.69
C GLU A 87 12.19 -5.54 6.01
N ALA A 88 12.49 -6.59 6.78
CA ALA A 88 13.05 -7.84 6.29
C ALA A 88 12.11 -8.66 5.39
N GLN A 89 10.81 -8.35 5.37
CA GLN A 89 9.83 -8.99 4.49
C GLN A 89 9.55 -8.17 3.22
N LYS A 90 10.12 -6.96 3.12
CA LYS A 90 9.95 -6.08 1.98
C LYS A 90 10.45 -6.77 0.70
N PHE A 91 9.63 -6.72 -0.36
CA PHE A 91 9.87 -7.42 -1.63
C PHE A 91 10.03 -8.94 -1.54
N GLY A 92 9.42 -9.57 -0.53
CA GLY A 92 9.45 -11.03 -0.42
C GLY A 92 10.83 -11.57 -0.04
N GLN A 93 11.63 -10.80 0.70
CA GLN A 93 12.94 -11.21 1.25
C GLN A 93 12.82 -12.27 2.36
N ILE A 94 11.81 -13.13 2.31
CA ILE A 94 11.71 -14.32 3.14
C ILE A 94 12.50 -15.42 2.43
N LYS A 95 13.54 -15.94 3.09
CA LYS A 95 14.34 -17.04 2.56
C LYS A 95 13.48 -18.31 2.52
N VAL A 96 13.02 -18.67 1.33
CA VAL A 96 12.34 -19.94 1.05
C VAL A 96 13.14 -20.73 0.03
N GLN A 97 13.07 -22.06 0.10
CA GLN A 97 13.75 -22.90 -0.89
C GLN A 97 13.19 -22.64 -2.30
N THR A 98 14.03 -22.26 -3.25
CA THR A 98 13.65 -22.08 -4.66
C THR A 98 13.31 -23.42 -5.31
N PRO A 99 12.61 -23.45 -6.46
CA PRO A 99 12.42 -24.68 -7.22
C PRO A 99 13.73 -25.42 -7.50
N GLU A 100 14.77 -24.69 -7.90
CA GLU A 100 16.09 -25.23 -8.23
C GLU A 100 16.78 -25.83 -7.00
N GLU A 101 16.68 -25.18 -5.83
CA GLU A 101 17.18 -25.73 -4.56
C GLU A 101 16.44 -27.01 -4.15
N ARG A 102 15.21 -27.22 -4.65
CA ARG A 102 14.44 -28.47 -4.49
C ARG A 102 14.70 -29.49 -5.60
N GLY A 103 15.62 -29.21 -6.53
CA GLY A 103 15.98 -30.10 -7.62
C GLY A 103 14.98 -30.14 -8.77
N VAL A 104 14.06 -29.17 -8.87
CA VAL A 104 13.09 -29.07 -9.98
C VAL A 104 13.27 -27.77 -10.76
N PRO A 105 13.03 -27.75 -12.07
CA PRO A 105 13.15 -26.52 -12.86
C PRO A 105 12.10 -25.49 -12.43
N LYS A 106 12.41 -24.20 -12.63
CA LYS A 106 11.42 -23.13 -12.51
C LYS A 106 10.22 -23.42 -13.41
N TRP A 107 9.01 -23.28 -12.87
CA TRP A 107 7.80 -23.36 -13.68
C TRP A 107 7.82 -22.25 -14.74
N THR A 108 7.48 -22.62 -15.97
CA THR A 108 7.25 -21.71 -17.09
C THR A 108 5.93 -22.09 -17.74
N GLY A 109 5.16 -21.10 -18.15
CA GLY A 109 3.87 -21.32 -18.80
C GLY A 109 3.30 -20.02 -19.35
N PRO A 110 2.14 -20.08 -20.03
CA PRO A 110 1.47 -18.91 -20.58
C PRO A 110 1.06 -17.91 -19.48
N THR A 111 1.00 -16.63 -19.83
CA THR A 111 0.60 -15.55 -18.91
C THR A 111 -0.81 -15.75 -18.35
N GLU A 112 -1.72 -16.31 -19.16
CA GLU A 112 -3.10 -16.59 -18.77
C GLU A 112 -3.17 -17.67 -17.70
N GLU A 113 -2.38 -18.73 -17.85
CA GLU A 113 -2.28 -19.80 -16.86
C GLU A 113 -1.62 -19.30 -15.57
N ALA A 114 -0.56 -18.50 -15.68
CA ALA A 114 0.10 -17.86 -14.54
C ALA A 114 -0.87 -16.97 -13.74
N THR A 115 -1.72 -16.21 -14.43
CA THR A 115 -2.74 -15.36 -13.80
C THR A 115 -3.81 -16.18 -13.07
N VAL A 116 -4.25 -17.31 -13.65
CA VAL A 116 -5.18 -18.23 -12.99
C VAL A 116 -4.55 -18.85 -11.74
N MET A 117 -3.29 -19.28 -11.81
CA MET A 117 -2.55 -19.81 -10.67
C MET A 117 -2.38 -18.77 -9.56
N LEU A 118 -2.00 -17.53 -9.92
CA LEU A 118 -1.89 -16.42 -8.97
C LEU A 118 -3.23 -16.13 -8.30
N ARG A 119 -4.33 -16.08 -9.06
CA ARG A 119 -5.68 -15.89 -8.50
C ARG A 119 -6.04 -17.01 -7.52
N ALA A 120 -5.77 -18.26 -7.86
CA ALA A 120 -6.05 -19.39 -6.98
C ALA A 120 -5.29 -19.26 -5.65
N ALA A 121 -4.01 -18.88 -5.69
CA ALA A 121 -3.20 -18.64 -4.50
C ALA A 121 -3.75 -17.47 -3.66
N MET A 122 -4.06 -16.33 -4.28
CA MET A 122 -4.57 -15.15 -3.57
C MET A 122 -5.91 -15.40 -2.89
N VAL A 123 -6.84 -16.10 -3.56
CA VAL A 123 -8.13 -16.49 -2.99
C VAL A 123 -7.94 -17.49 -1.85
N PHE A 124 -7.02 -18.45 -1.99
CA PHE A 124 -6.67 -19.35 -0.90
C PHE A 124 -6.15 -18.60 0.35
N PHE A 125 -5.41 -17.50 0.15
CA PHE A 125 -4.94 -16.63 1.23
C PHE A 125 -5.96 -15.58 1.71
N GLY A 126 -7.22 -15.68 1.28
CA GLY A 126 -8.33 -14.87 1.82
C GLY A 126 -8.72 -13.65 0.98
N SER A 127 -8.11 -13.43 -0.19
CA SER A 127 -8.61 -12.39 -1.11
C SER A 127 -9.96 -12.79 -1.71
N ALA A 128 -10.91 -11.86 -1.83
CA ALA A 128 -12.19 -12.18 -2.47
C ALA A 128 -12.07 -12.32 -4.01
N ASP A 129 -11.21 -11.51 -4.63
CA ASP A 129 -10.85 -11.61 -6.05
C ASP A 129 -9.49 -10.96 -6.32
N ILE A 130 -9.01 -10.98 -7.57
CA ILE A 130 -7.87 -10.18 -8.02
C ILE A 130 -8.16 -9.47 -9.34
N ALA A 131 -7.49 -8.34 -9.54
CA ALA A 131 -7.35 -7.66 -10.83
C ALA A 131 -5.86 -7.39 -11.11
N THR A 132 -5.48 -7.41 -12.38
CA THR A 132 -4.10 -7.16 -12.81
C THR A 132 -4.08 -6.11 -13.90
N ALA A 133 -3.10 -5.20 -13.85
CA ALA A 133 -2.87 -4.21 -14.90
C ALA A 133 -1.37 -3.97 -15.09
N ALA A 134 -0.93 -3.77 -16.33
CA ALA A 134 0.44 -3.34 -16.62
C ALA A 134 0.69 -1.94 -16.04
N ILE A 135 1.92 -1.68 -15.62
CA ILE A 135 2.35 -0.37 -15.12
C ILE A 135 3.20 0.30 -16.21
N ASP A 136 2.52 1.01 -17.12
CA ASP A 136 3.13 1.85 -18.16
C ASP A 136 3.40 3.29 -17.67
N GLU A 137 3.79 4.18 -18.58
CA GLU A 137 4.07 5.59 -18.28
C GLU A 137 2.90 6.35 -17.64
N HIS A 138 1.65 6.01 -17.99
CA HIS A 138 0.46 6.60 -17.38
C HIS A 138 0.30 6.11 -15.93
N HIS A 139 0.34 4.78 -15.74
CA HIS A 139 0.16 4.15 -14.43
C HIS A 139 1.28 4.50 -13.44
N GLN A 140 2.51 4.74 -13.92
CA GLN A 140 3.61 5.20 -13.08
C GLN A 140 3.33 6.55 -12.38
N LYS A 141 2.47 7.40 -12.97
CA LYS A 141 2.04 8.68 -12.37
C LYS A 141 1.16 8.49 -11.13
N ILE A 142 0.53 7.34 -10.98
CA ILE A 142 -0.32 6.99 -9.82
C ILE A 142 0.54 6.51 -8.65
N ILE A 143 1.77 6.04 -8.91
CA ILE A 143 2.68 5.59 -7.86
C ILE A 143 3.25 6.79 -7.11
N GLY A 144 2.94 6.85 -5.81
CA GLY A 144 3.41 7.90 -4.92
C GLY A 144 4.92 8.09 -4.88
N LEU A 145 5.34 9.30 -4.53
CA LEU A 145 6.74 9.67 -4.34
C LEU A 145 7.35 9.12 -3.04
N THR A 146 6.51 8.80 -2.05
CA THR A 146 6.93 8.50 -0.66
C THR A 146 6.15 7.32 -0.10
N GLY A 147 6.82 6.39 0.57
CA GLY A 147 6.18 5.23 1.18
C GLY A 147 5.56 5.49 2.56
N GLU A 148 5.88 6.62 3.20
CA GLU A 148 5.45 6.92 4.57
C GLU A 148 5.02 8.38 4.72
N ASN A 149 4.16 8.65 5.70
CA ASN A 149 3.73 10.00 6.07
C ASN A 149 4.73 10.59 7.09
N PRO A 150 5.20 11.83 6.90
CA PRO A 150 6.01 12.48 7.92
C PRO A 150 5.16 12.79 9.16
N SER A 151 5.78 12.70 10.33
CA SER A 151 5.19 13.12 11.60
C SER A 151 4.83 14.61 11.59
N ILE A 152 3.88 15.01 12.44
CA ILE A 152 3.50 16.41 12.66
C ILE A 152 4.68 17.30 13.04
N SER A 153 5.77 16.74 13.59
CA SER A 153 7.00 17.50 13.88
C SER A 153 7.70 18.07 12.64
N TYR A 154 7.26 17.68 11.44
CA TYR A 154 7.70 18.18 10.14
C TYR A 154 6.64 19.06 9.45
N TYR A 155 5.66 19.61 10.17
CA TYR A 155 4.62 20.47 9.58
C TYR A 155 5.19 21.77 8.96
N ASP A 156 6.31 22.26 9.48
CA ASP A 156 6.94 23.54 9.11
C ASP A 156 8.33 23.38 8.47
N LYS A 157 8.79 22.14 8.22
CA LYS A 157 10.13 21.86 7.70
C LYS A 157 10.16 20.61 6.84
N GLN A 158 11.12 20.56 5.92
CA GLN A 158 11.27 19.42 5.02
C GLN A 158 11.66 18.15 5.81
N PRO A 159 10.89 17.05 5.71
CA PRO A 159 11.26 15.78 6.33
C PRO A 159 12.42 15.10 5.56
N PRO A 160 13.33 14.41 6.26
CA PRO A 160 14.40 13.65 5.61
C PRO A 160 13.85 12.42 4.86
N SER A 161 14.67 11.84 3.97
CA SER A 161 14.31 10.61 3.24
C SER A 161 14.02 9.44 4.18
N THR A 162 14.69 9.37 5.33
CA THR A 162 14.46 8.33 6.33
C THR A 162 13.05 8.39 6.93
N ALA A 163 12.43 9.57 6.95
CA ALA A 163 11.06 9.78 7.44
C ALA A 163 10.01 9.54 6.35
N THR A 164 10.29 9.94 5.12
CA THR A 164 9.33 9.85 3.99
C THR A 164 9.43 8.55 3.20
N LYS A 165 10.55 7.83 3.31
CA LYS A 165 10.87 6.58 2.61
C LYS A 165 10.57 6.67 1.10
N PRO A 166 11.30 7.50 0.33
CA PRO A 166 11.01 7.75 -1.07
C PRO A 166 10.89 6.48 -1.92
N VAL A 167 10.07 6.55 -2.96
CA VAL A 167 9.92 5.51 -3.98
C VAL A 167 10.39 6.09 -5.30
N VAL A 168 11.35 5.44 -5.94
CA VAL A 168 11.96 5.91 -7.20
C VAL A 168 12.00 4.77 -8.21
N PHE A 169 11.85 5.08 -9.49
CA PHE A 169 12.16 4.12 -10.55
C PHE A 169 13.69 4.10 -10.69
N GLY A 170 14.30 2.98 -10.30
CA GLY A 170 15.72 2.73 -10.41
C GLY A 170 16.10 2.22 -11.80
N LYS A 171 17.39 2.06 -12.06
CA LYS A 171 17.92 1.44 -13.29
C LYS A 171 18.06 -0.08 -13.18
N GLU A 172 17.94 -0.60 -11.95
CA GLU A 172 18.21 -1.98 -11.62
C GLU A 172 17.10 -2.92 -12.12
N PRO A 173 17.41 -4.19 -12.43
CA PRO A 173 16.43 -5.16 -12.93
C PRO A 173 15.57 -5.77 -11.82
N LYS A 174 15.82 -5.43 -10.55
CA LYS A 174 15.14 -5.98 -9.38
C LYS A 174 14.75 -4.87 -8.42
N PHE A 175 13.68 -5.09 -7.66
CA PHE A 175 13.35 -4.25 -6.52
C PHE A 175 14.53 -4.21 -5.55
N SER A 176 14.86 -3.02 -5.07
CA SER A 176 15.89 -2.86 -4.05
C SER A 176 15.50 -1.80 -3.02
N TYR A 177 16.17 -1.87 -1.88
CA TYR A 177 15.94 -1.00 -0.75
C TYR A 177 17.27 -0.60 -0.15
N ASP A 178 17.50 0.71 -0.01
CA ASP A 178 18.65 1.23 0.71
C ASP A 178 18.28 1.38 2.19
N GLU A 179 18.86 0.56 3.05
CA GLU A 179 18.57 0.56 4.48
C GLU A 179 18.99 1.86 5.19
N LYS A 180 20.02 2.57 4.68
CA LYS A 180 20.53 3.80 5.28
C LYS A 180 19.66 4.99 4.93
N THR A 181 19.34 5.14 3.64
CA THR A 181 18.54 6.29 3.16
C THR A 181 17.03 6.02 3.20
N LYS A 182 16.65 4.76 3.38
CA LYS A 182 15.26 4.23 3.36
C LYS A 182 14.57 4.41 2.00
N ILE A 183 15.33 4.57 0.93
CA ILE A 183 14.81 4.72 -0.43
C ILE A 183 14.46 3.35 -1.02
N THR A 184 13.31 3.28 -1.65
CA THR A 184 12.82 2.14 -2.42
C THR A 184 13.06 2.36 -3.90
N TYR A 185 13.74 1.42 -4.55
CA TYR A 185 13.96 1.44 -5.99
C TYR A 185 13.08 0.39 -6.67
N LEU A 186 12.14 0.85 -7.48
CA LEU A 186 11.34 0.03 -8.38
C LEU A 186 12.20 -0.32 -9.60
N PRO A 187 12.15 -1.55 -10.11
CA PRO A 187 13.02 -1.97 -11.20
C PRO A 187 12.60 -1.35 -12.54
N ASN A 188 13.58 -1.20 -13.45
CA ASN A 188 13.33 -0.78 -14.83
C ASN A 188 13.05 -1.98 -15.74
N VAL A 189 11.99 -2.71 -15.42
CA VAL A 189 11.48 -3.85 -16.20
C VAL A 189 9.96 -3.70 -16.33
N PRO A 190 9.30 -4.41 -17.26
CA PRO A 190 7.84 -4.44 -17.29
C PRO A 190 7.27 -4.83 -15.92
N LEU A 191 6.46 -3.94 -15.36
CA LEU A 191 5.83 -4.10 -14.06
C LEU A 191 4.33 -4.34 -14.22
N TYR A 192 3.77 -5.11 -13.31
CA TYR A 192 2.34 -5.38 -13.23
C TYR A 192 1.86 -5.11 -11.81
N SER A 193 0.71 -4.46 -11.70
CA SER A 193 -0.02 -4.34 -10.45
C SER A 193 -0.92 -5.56 -10.25
N VAL A 194 -1.04 -6.01 -9.02
CA VAL A 194 -2.02 -7.01 -8.59
C VAL A 194 -2.81 -6.37 -7.47
N THR A 195 -4.09 -6.12 -7.73
CA THR A 195 -5.01 -5.47 -6.78
C THR A 195 -6.03 -6.49 -6.30
N TYR A 196 -6.36 -6.46 -5.01
CA TYR A 196 -7.28 -7.42 -4.40
C TYR A 196 -8.06 -6.78 -3.25
N PRO A 197 -9.36 -7.07 -3.11
CA PRO A 197 -10.11 -6.81 -1.89
C PRO A 197 -9.77 -7.86 -0.81
N VAL A 198 -9.63 -7.38 0.43
CA VAL A 198 -9.60 -8.18 1.67
C VAL A 198 -10.93 -8.12 2.39
#